data_AF-A0AAV7W5S9-F1
#
_entry.id   AF-A0AAV7W5S9-F1
#
_cell.length_a   1.000
_cell.length_b   1.000
_cell.length_c   1.000
_cell.angle_alpha   90.00
_cell.angle_beta   90.00
_cell.angle_gamma   90.00
#
_symmetry.space_group_name_H-M   'P 1'
#
loop_
_entity.id
_entity.type
_entity.pdbx_description
1 polymer ?
#
loop_
_entity_poly.entity_id
_entity_poly.type
_entity_poly.pdbx_seq_one_letter_code
_entity_poly.pdbx_strand_id
1 'polypeptide(L)'
;MNTKISDLAAERSIISDITEFQDKVTGMKHRFSLMDDKLNSMLNRVKELQYFWDKLTSLKNRSDRDNVRSTGFPERAEGRDAKAFLKNTLTGLTFSSPPGASTST
;
A
#
# COMPACT_ATOMS: atom_id res chain seq x y z
N MET A 1 31.71 -26.68 59.79
CA MET A 1 31.04 -27.62 58.86
C MET A 1 29.74 -27.06 58.30
N ASN A 2 28.88 -26.41 59.10
CA ASN A 2 27.61 -25.84 58.63
C ASN A 2 27.72 -24.76 57.53
N THR A 3 28.74 -23.91 57.56
CA THR A 3 28.90 -22.82 56.58
C THR A 3 29.20 -23.33 55.16
N LYS A 4 30.02 -24.38 55.02
CA LYS A 4 30.30 -24.97 53.70
C LYS A 4 29.06 -25.62 53.07
N ILE A 5 28.16 -26.16 53.90
CA ILE A 5 26.92 -26.80 53.42
C ILE A 5 25.92 -25.74 52.94
N SER A 6 25.81 -24.60 53.64
CA SER A 6 24.98 -23.48 53.18
C SER A 6 25.51 -22.84 51.90
N ASP A 7 26.83 -22.71 51.75
CA ASP A 7 27.44 -22.15 50.55
C ASP A 7 27.20 -23.06 49.33
N LEU A 8 27.37 -24.38 49.49
CA LEU A 8 27.05 -25.36 48.44
C LEU A 8 25.57 -25.39 48.07
N ALA A 9 24.67 -25.12 49.02
CA ALA A 9 23.23 -25.01 48.74
C ALA A 9 22.92 -23.74 47.94
N ALA A 10 23.57 -22.61 48.26
CA ALA A 10 23.45 -21.36 47.51
C ALA A 10 23.99 -21.51 46.08
N GLU A 11 25.14 -22.15 45.89
CA GLU A 11 25.71 -22.44 44.56
C GLU A 11 24.75 -23.29 43.71
N ARG A 12 24.15 -24.33 44.29
CA ARG A 12 23.15 -25.15 43.60
C ARG A 12 21.90 -24.37 43.21
N SER A 13 21.44 -23.46 44.08
CA SER A 13 20.31 -22.57 43.78
C SER A 13 20.63 -21.68 42.58
N ILE A 14 21.83 -21.07 42.56
CA ILE A 14 22.26 -20.22 41.45
C ILE A 14 22.34 -21.00 40.14
N ILE A 15 22.86 -22.23 40.17
CA ILE A 15 22.90 -23.09 38.98
C ILE A 15 21.48 -23.39 38.47
N SER A 16 20.55 -23.68 39.37
CA SER A 16 19.14 -23.90 39.01
C SER A 16 18.54 -22.66 38.34
N ASP A 17 18.73 -21.47 38.92
CA ASP A 17 18.21 -20.22 38.37
C ASP A 17 18.82 -19.90 37.00
N ILE A 18 20.13 -20.18 36.81
CA ILE A 18 20.81 -20.04 35.52
C ILE A 18 20.19 -20.98 34.48
N THR A 19 19.91 -22.24 34.83
CA THR A 19 19.28 -23.18 33.90
C THR A 19 17.87 -22.75 33.50
N GLU A 20 17.06 -22.29 34.45
CA GLU A 20 15.73 -21.76 34.16
C GLU A 20 15.79 -20.51 33.26
N PHE A 21 16.76 -19.63 33.51
CA PHE A 21 16.99 -18.45 32.68
C PHE A 21 17.41 -18.85 31.26
N GLN A 22 18.28 -19.84 31.10
CA GLN A 22 18.69 -20.35 29.78
C GLN A 22 17.51 -20.92 29.00
N ASP A 23 16.62 -21.67 29.66
CA ASP A 23 15.40 -22.20 29.02
C ASP A 23 14.47 -21.06 28.57
N LYS A 24 14.27 -20.05 29.41
CA LYS A 24 13.49 -18.86 29.06
C LYS A 24 14.08 -18.11 27.87
N VAL A 25 15.40 -17.91 27.86
CA VAL A 25 16.11 -17.26 26.75
C VAL A 25 15.99 -18.07 25.46
N THR A 26 16.08 -19.40 25.54
CA THR A 26 15.95 -20.29 24.39
C THR A 26 14.52 -20.25 23.83
N GLY A 27 13.50 -20.31 24.69
CA GLY A 27 12.11 -20.15 24.30
C GLY A 27 11.84 -18.78 23.67
N MET A 28 12.43 -17.71 24.21
CA MET A 28 12.31 -16.38 23.66
C MET A 28 12.97 -16.26 22.27
N LYS A 29 14.16 -16.84 22.07
CA LYS A 29 14.83 -16.89 20.76
C LYS A 29 13.98 -17.60 19.72
N HIS A 30 13.37 -18.73 20.08
CA HIS A 30 12.48 -19.45 19.17
C HIS A 30 11.26 -18.61 18.78
N ARG A 31 10.64 -17.92 19.74
CA ARG A 31 9.52 -17.01 19.47
C ARG A 31 9.92 -15.84 18.57
N PHE A 32 11.10 -15.26 18.77
CA PHE A 32 11.62 -14.21 17.90
C PHE A 32 11.82 -14.71 16.46
N SER A 33 12.40 -15.89 16.28
CA SER A 33 12.56 -16.49 14.96
C SER A 33 11.22 -16.64 14.23
N LEU A 34 10.19 -17.16 14.92
CA LEU A 34 8.85 -17.29 14.34
C LEU A 34 8.21 -15.94 14.01
N MET A 35 8.47 -14.92 14.84
CA MET A 35 7.99 -13.55 14.58
C MET A 35 8.69 -12.94 13.36
N ASP A 36 9.99 -13.14 13.20
CA ASP A 36 10.75 -12.65 12.06
C ASP A 36 10.26 -13.29 10.75
N ASP A 37 10.02 -14.61 10.75
CA ASP A 37 9.45 -15.30 9.59
C ASP A 37 8.06 -14.74 9.22
N LYS A 38 7.23 -14.48 10.24
CA LYS A 38 5.90 -13.89 10.04
C LYS A 38 5.99 -12.46 9.51
N LEU A 39 6.91 -11.65 10.03
CA LEU A 39 7.14 -10.28 9.55
C LEU A 39 7.62 -10.29 8.09
N ASN A 40 8.53 -11.19 7.73
CA ASN A 40 8.99 -11.35 6.35
C ASN A 40 7.85 -11.76 5.41
N SER A 41 7.00 -12.70 5.84
CA SER A 41 5.81 -13.10 5.09
C SER A 41 4.84 -11.92 4.89
N MET A 42 4.58 -11.14 5.95
CA MET A 42 3.72 -9.96 5.87
C MET A 42 4.31 -8.89 4.95
N LEU A 43 5.62 -8.64 5.02
CA LEU A 43 6.31 -7.68 4.16
C LEU A 43 6.17 -8.07 2.68
N ASN A 44 6.30 -9.35 2.35
CA ASN A 44 6.12 -9.83 0.98
C ASN A 44 4.69 -9.62 0.49
N ARG A 45 3.68 -9.89 1.33
CA ARG A 45 2.27 -9.63 1.00
C ARG A 45 1.99 -8.15 0.77
N VAL A 46 2.62 -7.25 1.54
CA VAL A 46 2.50 -5.79 1.33
C VAL A 46 3.09 -5.39 -0.03
N LYS A 47 4.25 -5.96 -0.41
CA LYS A 47 4.84 -5.71 -1.74
C LYS A 47 3.93 -6.20 -2.88
N GLU A 48 3.29 -7.35 -2.73
CA GLU A 48 2.32 -7.85 -3.70
C GLU A 48 1.10 -6.93 -3.83
N LEU A 49 0.57 -6.45 -2.70
CA LEU A 49 -0.54 -5.49 -2.71
C LEU A 49 -0.15 -4.18 -3.40
N GLN A 50 1.06 -3.67 -3.17
CA GLN A 50 1.56 -2.49 -3.86
C GLN A 50 1.63 -2.72 -5.37
N TYR A 51 2.15 -3.87 -5.81
CA TYR A 51 2.17 -4.24 -7.22
C TYR A 51 0.78 -4.26 -7.85
N PHE A 52 -0.21 -4.85 -7.16
CA PHE A 52 -1.59 -4.86 -7.65
C PHE A 52 -2.21 -3.46 -7.70
N TRP A 53 -1.91 -2.61 -6.73
CA TRP A 53 -2.35 -1.23 -6.70
C TRP A 53 -1.81 -0.43 -7.90
N ASP A 54 -0.53 -0.55 -8.19
CA ASP A 54 0.11 0.11 -9.33
C ASP A 54 -0.49 -0.37 -10.65
N LYS A 55 -0.74 -1.68 -10.76
CA LYS A 55 -1.40 -2.28 -11.93
C LYS A 55 -2.83 -1.78 -12.12
N LEU A 56 -3.61 -1.67 -11.04
CA LEU A 56 -4.97 -1.12 -11.07
C LEU A 56 -4.95 0.34 -11.48
N THR A 57 -4.02 1.13 -10.95
CA THR A 57 -3.85 2.54 -11.31
C THR A 57 -3.50 2.69 -12.78
N SER A 58 -2.58 1.86 -13.30
CA SER A 58 -2.23 1.85 -14.72
C SER A 58 -3.42 1.48 -15.61
N LEU A 59 -4.19 0.45 -15.24
CA LEU A 59 -5.39 0.04 -15.98
C LEU A 59 -6.47 1.12 -15.97
N LYS A 60 -6.70 1.76 -14.82
CA LYS A 60 -7.62 2.88 -14.69
C LYS A 60 -7.19 4.04 -15.59
N ASN A 61 -5.93 4.45 -15.52
CA ASN A 61 -5.40 5.52 -16.37
C ASN A 61 -5.54 5.18 -17.86
N ARG A 62 -5.31 3.92 -18.26
CA ARG A 62 -5.50 3.47 -19.64
C ARG A 62 -6.98 3.51 -20.06
N SER A 63 -7.88 3.12 -19.18
CA SER A 63 -9.33 3.18 -19.41
C SER A 63 -9.81 4.63 -19.51
N ASP A 64 -9.31 5.50 -18.64
CA ASP A 64 -9.71 6.90 -18.56
C ASP A 64 -9.07 7.75 -19.67
N ARG A 65 -7.93 7.32 -20.24
CA ARG A 65 -7.24 8.03 -21.33
C ARG A 65 -8.13 8.26 -22.54
N ASP A 66 -8.95 7.28 -22.88
CA ASP A 66 -9.81 7.35 -24.06
C ASP A 66 -11.19 7.95 -23.70
N ASN A 67 -11.39 8.34 -22.43
CA ASN A 67 -12.62 8.94 -21.93
C ASN A 67 -12.49 10.46 -21.84
N VAL A 68 -13.47 11.18 -22.39
CA VAL A 68 -13.54 12.64 -22.33
C VAL A 68 -14.59 13.03 -21.30
N ARG A 69 -14.18 13.76 -20.26
CA ARG A 69 -15.12 14.26 -19.24
C ARG A 69 -15.64 15.63 -19.65
N SER A 70 -16.90 15.67 -20.09
CA SER A 70 -17.65 16.92 -20.27
C SER A 70 -18.07 17.48 -18.91
N THR A 71 -17.77 18.75 -18.65
CA THR A 71 -18.20 19.47 -17.44
C THR A 71 -18.83 20.80 -17.82
N GLY A 72 -19.72 21.34 -16.98
CA GLY A 72 -20.41 22.61 -17.24
C GLY A 72 -21.74 22.50 -17.99
N PHE A 73 -22.22 21.29 -18.28
CA PHE A 73 -23.58 21.09 -18.79
C PHE A 73 -24.60 21.13 -17.64
N PRO A 74 -25.75 21.82 -17.81
CA PRO A 74 -26.87 21.69 -16.89
C PRO A 74 -27.35 20.24 -16.84
N GLU A 75 -27.80 19.77 -15.67
CA GLU A 75 -28.41 18.45 -15.56
C GLU A 75 -29.59 18.31 -16.53
N ARG A 76 -29.67 17.16 -17.21
CA ARG A 76 -30.70 16.85 -18.23
C ARG A 76 -30.70 17.71 -19.49
N ALA A 77 -29.66 18.52 -19.73
CA ALA A 77 -29.52 19.28 -20.99
C ALA A 77 -29.49 18.38 -22.24
N GLU A 78 -29.04 17.13 -22.06
CA GLU A 78 -28.99 16.09 -23.08
C GLU A 78 -30.37 15.52 -23.50
N GLY A 79 -31.42 15.77 -22.72
CA GLY A 79 -32.77 15.32 -23.03
C GLY A 79 -32.89 13.80 -23.16
N ARG A 80 -33.67 13.33 -24.15
CA ARG A 80 -33.91 11.89 -24.39
C ARG A 80 -32.80 11.22 -25.20
N ASP A 81 -31.95 12.00 -25.89
CA ASP A 81 -30.89 11.47 -26.77
C ASP A 81 -29.56 12.20 -26.56
N ALA A 82 -28.74 11.63 -25.67
CA ALA A 82 -27.42 12.14 -25.34
C ALA A 82 -26.43 12.09 -26.53
N LYS A 83 -26.62 11.19 -27.50
CA LYS A 83 -25.72 11.10 -28.66
C LYS A 83 -25.96 12.25 -29.62
N ALA A 84 -27.22 12.56 -29.91
CA ALA A 84 -27.58 13.70 -30.74
C ALA A 84 -27.13 15.02 -30.10
N PHE A 85 -27.32 15.15 -28.79
CA PHE A 85 -26.82 16.29 -28.02
C PHE A 85 -25.30 16.47 -28.18
N LEU A 86 -24.50 15.45 -27.85
CA LEU A 86 -23.04 15.51 -27.97
C LEU A 86 -22.57 15.83 -29.40
N LYS A 87 -23.21 15.23 -30.42
CA LYS A 87 -22.88 15.50 -31.82
C LYS A 87 -23.08 16.97 -32.18
N ASN A 88 -24.23 17.53 -31.80
CA ASN A 88 -24.54 18.94 -32.08
C ASN A 88 -23.60 19.89 -31.33
N THR A 89 -23.29 19.58 -30.06
CA THR A 89 -22.36 20.37 -29.26
C THR A 89 -20.96 20.36 -29.86
N LEU A 90 -20.44 19.20 -30.25
CA LEU A 90 -19.11 19.08 -30.86
C LEU A 90 -19.03 19.82 -32.20
N THR A 91 -20.07 19.76 -33.03
CA THR A 91 -20.11 20.51 -34.30
C THR A 91 -20.22 22.03 -34.11
N GLY A 92 -20.72 22.48 -32.96
CA GLY A 92 -20.81 23.91 -32.63
C GLY A 92 -19.55 24.49 -31.99
N LEU A 93 -18.57 23.66 -31.62
CA LEU A 93 -17.31 24.13 -31.05
C LEU A 93 -16.39 24.68 -32.15
N THR A 94 -16.34 26.00 -32.28
CA THR A 94 -15.27 26.68 -33.02
C THR A 94 -14.04 26.73 -32.14
N PHE A 95 -12.98 25.99 -32.48
CA PHE A 95 -11.68 26.14 -31.83
C PHE A 95 -11.09 27.49 -32.25
N SER A 96 -11.13 28.50 -31.36
CA SER A 96 -10.43 29.75 -31.58
C SER A 96 -8.93 29.46 -31.64
N SER A 97 -8.29 29.79 -32.75
CA SER A 97 -6.83 29.70 -32.88
C SER A 97 -6.16 30.53 -31.78
N PRO A 98 -5.02 30.11 -31.20
CA PRO A 98 -4.37 30.85 -30.13
C PRO A 98 -4.01 32.27 -30.59
N PRO A 99 -4.18 33.30 -29.75
CA PRO A 99 -3.77 34.66 -30.07
C PRO A 99 -2.23 34.71 -30.10
N GLY A 100 -1.62 34.57 -31.28
CA GLY A 100 -0.17 34.69 -31.42
C GLY A 100 0.49 34.16 -32.69
N ALA A 101 -0.21 33.43 -33.56
CA ALA A 101 0.36 33.02 -34.85
C ALA A 101 0.30 34.18 -35.86
N SER A 102 1.13 35.21 -35.66
CA SER A 102 1.40 36.19 -36.71
C SER A 102 2.14 35.50 -37.86
N THR A 103 1.42 35.18 -38.93
CA THR A 103 2.02 34.92 -40.23
C THR A 103 2.62 36.23 -40.74
N SER A 104 3.91 36.42 -40.49
CA SER A 104 4.72 37.42 -41.19
C SER A 104 4.96 36.91 -42.61
N THR A 105 4.18 37.44 -43.56
CA THR A 105 4.55 37.53 -44.98
C THR A 105 5.67 38.55 -45.18
#